data_AF-A0A833XXY2-F1
#
_entry.id   AF-A0A833XXY2-F1
#
_cell.length_a   1.000
_cell.length_b   1.000
_cell.length_c   1.000
_cell.angle_alpha   90.00
_cell.angle_beta   90.00
_cell.angle_gamma   90.00
#
_symmetry.space_group_name_H-M   'P 1'
#
loop_
_entity.id
_entity.type
_entity.pdbx_description
1 polymer ?
#
loop_
_entity_poly.entity_id
_entity_poly.type
_entity_poly.pdbx_seq_one_letter_code
_entity_poly.pdbx_strand_id
1 'polypeptide(L)'
;MGNWVNKEPPPPMVLVPPLFDFPPLAARTRMLESSYNLLFGKLALKCLFEDYFEEARHFSTRIMLKPIDDPHVDLIATVSCPVDYKPEEKIVGNALFRWQSDLDDSHTFMDLFVSNSDRILQMRSSAYYPKYGLGAFGIFPLLLKKRVSSEDYGVLGLRYGSGNLSFGATFMPLSLKDECPKSAWLVSKMGRLTAGVQYEPEYGIKDGAKYKNLRNWSCAIGYGVGSSSPLSPSFNFGLELNKSSQFIASFYQHVVVQRRVKNPLEEDEIVGITNYIDFGFELKTRVDDAKISNDIPESTLQVAASWQANKNLLLKGKVGPLSSTVSLAFKSWWKPSFTFNISGAYSRLIVMD
;
A
#
# COMPACT_ATOMS: atom_id res chain seq x y z
N MET A 1 21.78 -58.54 11.98
CA MET A 1 20.62 -57.62 11.95
C MET A 1 21.00 -56.38 12.72
N GLY A 2 21.42 -55.32 12.02
CA GLY A 2 21.89 -54.07 12.62
C GLY A 2 20.74 -53.08 12.85
N ASN A 3 20.81 -52.33 13.94
CA ASN A 3 19.82 -51.38 14.44
C ASN A 3 19.29 -50.41 13.36
N TRP A 4 18.00 -50.52 13.03
CA TRP A 4 17.26 -49.60 12.14
C TRP A 4 16.26 -48.71 12.90
N VAL A 5 16.34 -48.61 14.24
CA VAL A 5 15.24 -48.02 15.05
C VAL A 5 15.66 -46.83 15.93
N ASN A 6 16.91 -46.37 15.91
CA ASN A 6 17.30 -45.14 16.63
C ASN A 6 17.74 -44.04 15.64
N LYS A 7 16.81 -43.56 14.82
CA LYS A 7 16.89 -42.16 14.36
C LYS A 7 16.22 -41.33 15.44
N GLU A 8 17.00 -40.49 16.12
CA GLU A 8 16.43 -39.45 16.98
C GLU A 8 15.37 -38.69 16.17
N PRO A 9 14.18 -38.43 16.75
CA PRO A 9 13.18 -37.66 16.04
C PRO A 9 13.78 -36.29 15.71
N PRO A 10 13.63 -35.82 14.46
CA PRO A 10 14.17 -34.53 14.06
C PRO A 10 13.66 -33.42 14.98
N PRO A 11 14.48 -32.37 15.20
CA PRO A 11 14.17 -31.33 16.15
C PRO A 11 12.84 -30.65 15.76
N PRO A 12 11.98 -30.35 16.74
CA PRO A 12 10.68 -29.74 16.47
C PRO A 12 10.84 -28.41 15.75
N MET A 13 10.24 -28.27 14.57
CA MET A 13 10.35 -27.05 13.75
C MET A 13 9.10 -26.18 13.89
N VAL A 14 9.31 -24.85 13.88
CA VAL A 14 8.23 -23.87 13.77
C VAL A 14 8.17 -23.40 12.33
N LEU A 15 7.04 -23.63 11.68
CA LEU A 15 6.85 -23.17 10.32
C LEU A 15 6.60 -21.66 10.33
N VAL A 16 7.47 -20.92 9.64
CA VAL A 16 7.28 -19.50 9.32
C VAL A 16 6.76 -19.44 7.90
N PRO A 17 5.44 -19.27 7.68
CA PRO A 17 4.93 -19.19 6.34
C PRO A 17 5.47 -17.93 5.65
N PRO A 18 5.72 -18.00 4.34
CA PRO A 18 5.99 -16.80 3.56
C PRO A 18 4.78 -15.86 3.65
N LEU A 19 5.02 -14.56 3.61
CA LEU A 19 3.95 -13.57 3.54
C LEU A 19 3.10 -13.85 2.30
N PHE A 20 1.78 -13.73 2.46
CA PHE A 20 0.85 -13.95 1.36
C PHE A 20 1.21 -13.08 0.14
N ASP A 21 1.53 -11.82 0.38
CA ASP A 21 2.07 -10.85 -0.59
C ASP A 21 3.58 -10.67 -0.43
N PHE A 22 4.37 -11.41 -1.20
CA PHE A 22 5.82 -11.24 -1.23
C PHE A 22 6.35 -10.99 -2.66
N PRO A 23 7.14 -9.92 -2.89
CA PRO A 23 7.35 -8.79 -1.99
C PRO A 23 6.06 -7.97 -1.85
N PRO A 24 5.75 -7.37 -0.68
CA PRO A 24 4.60 -6.50 -0.53
C PRO A 24 4.65 -5.37 -1.58
N LEU A 25 3.55 -5.10 -2.28
CA LEU A 25 3.48 -4.00 -3.26
C LEU A 25 3.89 -2.66 -2.64
N ALA A 26 3.52 -2.45 -1.37
CA ALA A 26 3.95 -1.31 -0.55
C ALA A 26 5.48 -1.18 -0.42
N ALA A 27 6.23 -2.28 -0.35
CA ALA A 27 7.69 -2.25 -0.31
C ALA A 27 8.30 -1.84 -1.66
N ARG A 28 7.60 -2.17 -2.76
CA ARG A 28 8.04 -1.88 -4.14
C ARG A 28 7.81 -0.42 -4.56
N THR A 29 6.88 0.29 -3.91
CA THR A 29 6.54 1.69 -4.20
C THR A 29 6.98 2.66 -3.11
N ARG A 30 7.62 2.18 -2.04
CA ARG A 30 8.05 2.98 -0.87
C ARG A 30 8.88 4.21 -1.23
N MET A 31 9.62 4.19 -2.33
CA MET A 31 10.43 5.34 -2.71
C MET A 31 9.58 6.51 -3.26
N LEU A 32 8.47 6.18 -3.93
CA LEU A 32 7.57 7.14 -4.58
C LEU A 32 6.61 7.81 -3.59
N GLU A 33 6.38 7.18 -2.44
CA GLU A 33 5.54 7.71 -1.37
C GLU A 33 6.30 8.68 -0.46
N SER A 34 5.60 9.70 0.04
CA SER A 34 6.18 10.64 1.00
C SER A 34 6.53 9.91 2.30
N SER A 35 7.64 10.31 2.93
CA SER A 35 8.04 9.71 4.21
C SER A 35 7.03 10.00 5.31
N TYR A 36 6.25 11.08 5.15
CA TYR A 36 5.08 11.39 5.95
C TYR A 36 4.03 10.25 5.85
N ASN A 37 3.58 9.88 4.66
CA ASN A 37 2.61 8.80 4.47
C ASN A 37 3.12 7.45 5.01
N LEU A 38 4.41 7.17 4.84
CA LEU A 38 5.02 5.92 5.28
C LEU A 38 5.13 5.82 6.80
N LEU A 39 5.69 6.85 7.46
CA LEU A 39 5.99 6.80 8.88
C LEU A 39 4.74 6.91 9.76
N PHE A 40 3.67 7.54 9.26
CA PHE A 40 2.37 7.56 9.92
C PHE A 40 1.49 6.34 9.57
N GLY A 41 2.05 5.30 8.93
CA GLY A 41 1.35 4.03 8.70
C GLY A 41 0.24 4.09 7.65
N LYS A 42 0.11 5.18 6.89
CA LYS A 42 -0.98 5.37 5.92
C LYS A 42 -0.95 4.32 4.81
N LEU A 43 0.24 3.95 4.34
CA LEU A 43 0.39 2.91 3.32
C LEU A 43 -0.06 1.54 3.83
N ALA A 44 0.26 1.20 5.09
CA ALA A 44 -0.17 -0.06 5.70
C ALA A 44 -1.69 -0.09 5.89
N LEU A 45 -2.29 1.01 6.34
CA LEU A 45 -3.75 1.15 6.44
C LEU A 45 -4.40 1.06 5.06
N LYS A 46 -3.83 1.71 4.05
CA LYS A 46 -4.31 1.63 2.66
C LYS A 46 -4.35 0.18 2.18
N CYS A 47 -3.25 -0.56 2.32
CA CYS A 47 -3.20 -1.98 2.00
C CYS A 47 -4.21 -2.81 2.82
N LEU A 48 -4.45 -2.46 4.08
CA LEU A 48 -5.43 -3.15 4.92
C LEU A 48 -6.87 -2.91 4.48
N PHE A 49 -7.20 -1.69 4.03
CA PHE A 49 -8.57 -1.30 3.63
C PHE A 49 -8.88 -1.54 2.15
N GLU A 50 -7.88 -1.58 1.27
CA GLU A 50 -8.07 -1.66 -0.19
C GLU A 50 -7.68 -3.03 -0.76
N ASP A 51 -6.57 -3.63 -0.34
CA ASP A 51 -6.09 -4.86 -0.97
C ASP A 51 -7.05 -6.03 -0.73
N TYR A 52 -7.32 -6.79 -1.79
CA TYR A 52 -8.22 -7.96 -1.87
C TYR A 52 -9.72 -7.67 -1.81
N PHE A 53 -10.12 -6.41 -1.66
CA PHE A 53 -11.51 -6.03 -1.79
C PHE A 53 -11.81 -5.63 -3.23
N GLU A 54 -12.36 -6.56 -4.02
CA GLU A 54 -12.80 -6.26 -5.38
C GLU A 54 -14.11 -5.48 -5.36
N GLU A 55 -14.31 -4.65 -6.39
CA GLU A 55 -15.56 -3.94 -6.59
C GLU A 55 -16.71 -4.92 -6.86
N ALA A 56 -17.91 -4.58 -6.40
CA ALA A 56 -19.08 -5.42 -6.63
C ALA A 56 -19.30 -5.60 -8.14
N ARG A 57 -19.62 -6.83 -8.55
CA ARG A 57 -19.85 -7.20 -9.95
C ARG A 57 -18.66 -6.93 -10.88
N HIS A 58 -17.44 -6.93 -10.37
CA HIS A 58 -16.22 -6.85 -11.18
C HIS A 58 -15.40 -8.13 -11.03
N PHE A 59 -14.74 -8.50 -12.12
CA PHE A 59 -13.78 -9.59 -12.18
C PHE A 59 -12.43 -9.04 -12.60
N SER A 60 -11.39 -9.39 -11.84
CA SER A 60 -10.01 -8.97 -12.08
C SER A 60 -9.12 -10.19 -12.18
N THR A 61 -8.33 -10.28 -13.26
CA THR A 61 -7.31 -11.31 -13.45
C THR A 61 -5.95 -10.66 -13.56
N ARG A 62 -4.99 -11.18 -12.78
CA ARG A 62 -3.59 -10.75 -12.83
C ARG A 62 -2.70 -11.93 -13.18
N ILE A 63 -1.86 -11.76 -14.20
CA ILE A 63 -0.84 -12.72 -14.60
C ILE A 63 0.51 -12.07 -14.34
N MET A 64 1.35 -12.71 -13.53
CA MET A 64 2.73 -12.28 -13.26
C MET A 64 3.68 -13.31 -13.84
N LEU A 65 4.51 -12.88 -14.78
CA LEU A 65 5.55 -13.68 -15.41
C LEU A 65 6.89 -13.23 -14.86
N LYS A 66 7.64 -14.19 -14.31
CA LYS A 66 9.02 -14.02 -13.85
C LYS A 66 9.90 -14.93 -14.69
N PRO A 67 10.70 -14.40 -15.64
CA PRO A 67 11.63 -15.20 -16.41
C PRO A 67 12.58 -15.98 -15.50
N ILE A 68 12.85 -17.24 -15.82
CA ILE A 68 13.79 -18.06 -15.05
C ILE A 68 15.23 -17.60 -15.31
N ASP A 69 15.49 -17.12 -16.52
CA ASP A 69 16.82 -16.72 -16.98
C ASP A 69 17.27 -15.35 -16.42
N ASP A 70 16.33 -14.49 -16.04
CA ASP A 70 16.63 -13.18 -15.46
C ASP A 70 15.69 -12.83 -14.28
N PRO A 71 16.16 -12.92 -13.03
CA PRO A 71 15.36 -12.63 -11.84
C PRO A 71 15.11 -11.12 -11.62
N HIS A 72 15.76 -10.24 -12.38
CA HIS A 72 15.62 -8.78 -12.25
C HIS A 72 14.36 -8.24 -12.90
N VAL A 73 13.68 -9.07 -13.69
CA VAL A 73 12.55 -8.68 -14.52
C VAL A 73 11.26 -9.33 -14.04
N ASP A 74 10.24 -8.50 -13.83
CA ASP A 74 8.86 -8.93 -13.59
C ASP A 74 7.96 -8.33 -14.69
N LEU A 75 7.14 -9.15 -15.34
CA LEU A 75 6.07 -8.69 -16.24
C LEU A 75 4.71 -9.01 -15.62
N ILE A 76 3.87 -7.98 -15.43
CA ILE A 76 2.54 -8.12 -14.85
C ILE A 76 1.51 -7.63 -15.87
N ALA A 77 0.58 -8.50 -16.24
CA ALA A 77 -0.61 -8.14 -17.00
C ALA A 77 -1.84 -8.21 -16.10
N THR A 78 -2.70 -7.19 -16.12
CA THR A 78 -3.96 -7.18 -15.39
C THR A 78 -5.10 -6.87 -16.35
N VAL A 79 -6.17 -7.66 -16.27
CA VAL A 79 -7.40 -7.47 -17.03
C VAL A 79 -8.54 -7.37 -16.04
N SER A 80 -9.29 -6.28 -16.10
CA SER A 80 -10.46 -6.04 -15.26
C SER A 80 -11.69 -5.85 -16.15
N CYS A 81 -12.76 -6.58 -15.83
CA CYS A 81 -14.00 -6.62 -16.59
C CYS A 81 -15.19 -6.61 -15.63
N PRO A 82 -16.26 -5.86 -15.92
CA PRO A 82 -17.53 -6.03 -15.22
C PRO A 82 -18.12 -7.41 -15.52
N VAL A 83 -18.83 -7.97 -14.55
CA VAL A 83 -19.50 -9.28 -14.65
C VAL A 83 -20.81 -9.15 -15.44
N ASP A 84 -21.54 -8.04 -15.27
CA ASP A 84 -22.71 -7.72 -16.08
C ASP A 84 -22.26 -6.92 -17.30
N TYR A 85 -22.18 -7.55 -18.47
CA TYR A 85 -21.79 -6.86 -19.70
C TYR A 85 -22.84 -5.81 -20.09
N LYS A 86 -22.63 -4.56 -19.69
CA LYS A 86 -23.29 -3.39 -20.27
C LYS A 86 -22.40 -2.85 -21.38
N PRO A 87 -22.92 -2.55 -22.58
CA PRO A 87 -22.12 -2.10 -23.73
C PRO A 87 -21.36 -0.77 -23.49
N GLU A 88 -21.67 -0.06 -22.41
CA GLU A 88 -21.02 1.19 -22.00
C GLU A 88 -19.76 0.97 -21.13
N GLU A 89 -19.64 -0.18 -20.47
CA GLU A 89 -18.55 -0.47 -19.54
C GLU A 89 -17.37 -1.11 -20.30
N LYS A 90 -16.20 -0.45 -20.22
CA LYS A 90 -15.02 -0.84 -21.01
C LYS A 90 -14.16 -1.84 -20.24
N ILE A 91 -13.70 -2.87 -20.94
CA ILE A 91 -12.66 -3.78 -20.46
C ILE A 91 -11.36 -2.98 -20.26
N VAL A 92 -10.81 -3.00 -19.05
CA VAL A 92 -9.57 -2.31 -18.70
C VAL A 92 -8.42 -3.32 -18.73
N GLY A 93 -7.47 -3.10 -19.65
CA GLY A 93 -6.26 -3.89 -19.77
C GLY A 93 -5.03 -3.06 -19.40
N ASN A 94 -4.22 -3.59 -18.49
CA ASN A 94 -2.99 -2.98 -18.00
C ASN A 94 -1.81 -3.93 -18.16
N ALA A 95 -0.65 -3.40 -18.54
CA ALA A 95 0.61 -4.12 -18.56
C ALA A 95 1.68 -3.31 -17.84
N LEU A 96 2.46 -3.97 -16.99
CA LEU A 96 3.54 -3.39 -16.22
C LEU A 96 4.78 -4.26 -16.41
N PHE A 97 5.80 -3.69 -17.03
CA PHE A 97 7.15 -4.24 -17.02
C PHE A 97 7.93 -3.57 -15.90
N ARG A 98 8.62 -4.37 -15.08
CA ARG A 98 9.48 -3.88 -14.00
C ARG A 98 10.85 -4.50 -14.15
N TRP A 99 11.87 -3.65 -14.13
CA TRP A 99 13.25 -4.03 -13.98
C TRP A 99 13.78 -3.49 -12.65
N GLN A 100 14.47 -4.33 -11.89
CA GLN A 100 15.06 -3.98 -10.60
C GLN A 100 16.55 -4.29 -10.65
N SER A 101 17.39 -3.33 -10.26
CA SER A 101 18.84 -3.50 -10.39
C SER A 101 19.41 -4.50 -9.40
N ASP A 102 18.91 -4.51 -8.17
CA ASP A 102 19.35 -5.37 -7.08
C ASP A 102 18.13 -6.05 -6.50
N LEU A 103 18.17 -7.39 -6.42
CA LEU A 103 17.06 -8.19 -5.91
C LEU A 103 16.78 -7.92 -4.43
N ASP A 104 17.81 -7.54 -3.67
CA ASP A 104 17.72 -7.27 -2.24
C ASP A 104 17.32 -5.82 -1.94
N ASP A 105 17.54 -4.88 -2.88
CA ASP A 105 17.14 -3.48 -2.75
C ASP A 105 15.93 -3.11 -3.63
N SER A 106 14.76 -2.98 -3.00
CA SER A 106 13.52 -2.59 -3.69
C SER A 106 13.43 -1.12 -4.09
N HIS A 107 14.41 -0.29 -3.71
CA HIS A 107 14.36 1.16 -3.94
C HIS A 107 14.95 1.58 -5.29
N THR A 108 15.73 0.73 -5.96
CA THR A 108 16.34 1.02 -7.26
C THR A 108 15.68 0.21 -8.37
N PHE A 109 14.78 0.85 -9.11
CA PHE A 109 13.95 0.18 -10.13
C PHE A 109 13.57 1.09 -11.29
N MET A 110 13.15 0.45 -12.38
CA MET A 110 12.52 1.07 -13.55
C MET A 110 11.24 0.30 -13.90
N ASP A 111 10.12 1.01 -13.96
CA ASP A 111 8.83 0.47 -14.37
C ASP A 111 8.36 1.13 -15.67
N LEU A 112 7.79 0.33 -16.57
CA LEU A 112 7.07 0.78 -17.76
C LEU A 112 5.64 0.27 -17.66
N PHE A 113 4.69 1.20 -17.56
CA PHE A 113 3.28 0.93 -17.42
C PHE A 113 2.51 1.36 -18.67
N VAL A 114 1.65 0.47 -19.17
CA VAL A 114 0.77 0.69 -20.31
C VAL A 114 -0.66 0.39 -19.90
N SER A 115 -1.59 1.30 -20.23
CA SER A 115 -3.02 1.08 -20.00
C SER A 115 -3.86 1.42 -21.22
N ASN A 116 -4.90 0.63 -21.47
CA ASN A 116 -5.84 0.87 -22.57
C ASN A 116 -6.94 1.90 -22.23
N SER A 117 -7.38 1.99 -20.96
CA SER A 117 -8.49 2.89 -20.55
C SER A 117 -8.17 4.35 -20.85
N ASP A 118 -7.01 4.78 -20.38
CA ASP A 118 -6.56 6.18 -20.46
C ASP A 118 -5.51 6.40 -21.58
N ARG A 119 -5.18 5.32 -22.32
CA ARG A 119 -4.10 5.25 -23.32
C ARG A 119 -2.81 5.90 -22.82
N ILE A 120 -2.37 5.45 -21.64
CA ILE A 120 -1.19 5.98 -20.96
C ILE A 120 -0.04 5.03 -21.19
N LEU A 121 1.11 5.58 -21.62
CA LEU A 121 2.42 4.97 -21.42
C LEU A 121 3.14 5.80 -20.37
N GLN A 122 3.41 5.20 -19.21
CA GLN A 122 4.09 5.85 -18.09
C GLN A 122 5.39 5.11 -17.78
N MET A 123 6.48 5.86 -17.66
CA MET A 123 7.75 5.37 -17.15
C MET A 123 7.92 5.85 -15.71
N ARG A 124 8.33 4.97 -14.81
CA ARG A 124 8.76 5.33 -13.46
C ARG A 124 10.17 4.85 -13.24
N SER A 125 11.00 5.69 -12.66
CA SER A 125 12.36 5.31 -12.27
C SER A 125 12.64 5.79 -10.86
N SER A 126 13.45 5.03 -10.15
CA SER A 126 13.79 5.28 -8.77
C SER A 126 15.21 4.82 -8.51
N ALA A 127 15.98 5.65 -7.81
CA ALA A 127 17.33 5.33 -7.38
C ALA A 127 17.52 5.81 -5.95
N TYR A 128 18.04 4.94 -5.09
CA TYR A 128 18.33 5.26 -3.70
C TYR A 128 19.73 4.81 -3.34
N TYR A 129 20.44 5.65 -2.61
CA TYR A 129 21.78 5.35 -2.14
C TYR A 129 21.80 5.28 -0.61
N PRO A 130 21.68 4.07 -0.02
CA PRO A 130 21.49 3.89 1.41
C PRO A 130 22.59 4.52 2.28
N LYS A 131 23.84 4.50 1.81
CA LYS A 131 25.00 5.00 2.59
C LYS A 131 24.94 6.51 2.87
N TYR A 132 24.35 7.30 1.97
CA TYR A 132 24.13 8.75 2.20
C TYR A 132 22.67 9.09 2.50
N GLY A 133 21.75 8.11 2.47
CA GLY A 133 20.33 8.34 2.72
C GLY A 133 19.63 9.16 1.63
N LEU A 134 20.27 9.37 0.48
CA LEU A 134 19.74 10.18 -0.62
C LEU A 134 19.04 9.29 -1.63
N GLY A 135 17.95 9.79 -2.21
CA GLY A 135 17.48 9.22 -3.45
C GLY A 135 16.56 10.12 -4.24
N ALA A 136 16.37 9.71 -5.47
CA ALA A 136 15.63 10.43 -6.48
C ALA A 136 14.67 9.47 -7.18
N PHE A 137 13.52 9.98 -7.56
CA PHE A 137 12.57 9.24 -8.37
C PHE A 137 11.91 10.14 -9.41
N GLY A 138 11.44 9.53 -10.48
CA GLY A 138 10.78 10.22 -11.57
C GLY A 138 9.59 9.41 -12.08
N ILE A 139 8.50 10.08 -12.35
CA ILE A 139 7.31 9.53 -13.00
C ILE A 139 7.06 10.37 -14.25
N PHE A 140 7.22 9.77 -15.42
CA PHE A 140 7.11 10.44 -16.70
C PHE A 140 6.01 9.79 -17.55
N PRO A 141 4.88 10.49 -17.82
CA PRO A 141 3.90 10.05 -18.80
C PRO A 141 4.47 10.30 -20.21
N LEU A 142 5.00 9.25 -20.84
CA LEU A 142 5.58 9.29 -22.18
C LEU A 142 4.51 9.55 -23.25
N LEU A 143 3.34 8.91 -23.11
CA LEU A 143 2.19 9.13 -23.98
C LEU A 143 0.94 9.33 -23.13
N LEU A 144 0.24 10.45 -23.37
CA LEU A 144 -1.03 10.76 -22.75
C LEU A 144 -1.91 11.53 -23.75
N LYS A 145 -3.16 11.11 -23.93
CA LYS A 145 -4.08 11.67 -24.93
C LYS A 145 -4.54 13.11 -24.64
N LYS A 146 -4.69 13.46 -23.36
CA LYS A 146 -5.10 14.79 -22.91
C LYS A 146 -4.28 15.15 -21.69
N ARG A 147 -3.52 16.25 -21.77
CA ARG A 147 -2.81 16.83 -20.62
C ARG A 147 -3.67 17.96 -20.07
N VAL A 148 -4.36 17.72 -18.97
CA VAL A 148 -5.26 18.68 -18.31
C VAL A 148 -4.67 19.13 -16.98
N SER A 149 -4.03 18.21 -16.26
CA SER A 149 -3.35 18.46 -15.00
C SER A 149 -1.88 18.86 -15.25
N SER A 150 -1.28 19.59 -14.32
CA SER A 150 0.17 19.78 -14.30
C SER A 150 0.88 18.42 -14.16
N GLU A 151 0.25 17.44 -13.49
CA GLU A 151 0.83 16.12 -13.20
C GLU A 151 1.08 15.28 -14.46
N ASP A 152 0.35 15.62 -15.52
CA ASP A 152 0.44 15.02 -16.84
C ASP A 152 1.73 15.38 -17.59
N TYR A 153 2.57 16.26 -17.01
CA TYR A 153 3.88 16.63 -17.54
C TYR A 153 5.04 15.90 -16.83
N GLY A 154 4.73 15.07 -15.83
CA GLY A 154 5.71 14.29 -15.09
C GLY A 154 6.13 14.93 -13.76
N VAL A 155 6.55 14.07 -12.85
CA VAL A 155 6.89 14.41 -11.47
C VAL A 155 8.29 13.88 -11.18
N LEU A 156 9.15 14.75 -10.64
CA LEU A 156 10.44 14.38 -10.08
C LEU A 156 10.41 14.53 -8.56
N GLY A 157 10.99 13.59 -7.83
CA GLY A 157 11.09 13.63 -6.39
C GLY A 157 12.53 13.50 -5.93
N LEU A 158 12.89 14.29 -4.93
CA LEU A 158 14.14 14.15 -4.19
C LEU A 158 13.82 13.90 -2.72
N ARG A 159 14.56 12.97 -2.11
CA ARG A 159 14.41 12.68 -0.69
C ARG A 159 15.73 12.39 -0.01
N TYR A 160 15.75 12.75 1.26
CA TYR A 160 16.76 12.39 2.22
C TYR A 160 16.10 11.62 3.37
N GLY A 161 16.72 10.52 3.79
CA GLY A 161 16.26 9.69 4.89
C GLY A 161 17.45 9.25 5.73
N SER A 162 17.42 9.63 7.00
CA SER A 162 18.29 9.11 8.06
C SER A 162 17.44 8.40 9.12
N GLY A 163 18.07 7.79 10.12
CA GLY A 163 17.34 7.09 11.19
C GLY A 163 16.38 7.99 11.98
N ASN A 164 16.69 9.28 12.10
CA ASN A 164 15.94 10.24 12.92
C ASN A 164 15.26 11.35 12.12
N LEU A 165 15.68 11.61 10.89
CA LEU A 165 15.17 12.73 10.09
C LEU A 165 14.97 12.28 8.64
N SER A 166 13.82 12.62 8.08
CA SER A 166 13.56 12.48 6.65
C SER A 166 12.88 13.73 6.11
N PHE A 167 13.34 14.19 4.96
CA PHE A 167 12.70 15.28 4.23
C PHE A 167 12.76 14.99 2.74
N GLY A 168 11.87 15.63 2.00
CA GLY A 168 11.86 15.52 0.55
C GLY A 168 10.89 16.47 -0.07
N ALA A 169 10.99 16.59 -1.39
CA ALA A 169 10.11 17.41 -2.17
C ALA A 169 9.88 16.77 -3.53
N THR A 170 8.69 17.02 -4.08
CA THR A 170 8.39 16.71 -5.48
C THR A 170 8.26 17.99 -6.29
N PHE A 171 8.67 17.90 -7.55
CA PHE A 171 8.78 18.99 -8.51
C PHE A 171 8.20 18.55 -9.85
N MET A 172 7.81 19.53 -10.66
CA MET A 172 7.15 19.31 -11.93
C MET A 172 7.87 20.13 -12.99
N PRO A 173 9.09 19.73 -13.39
CA PRO A 173 10.00 20.57 -14.15
C PRO A 173 9.47 20.96 -15.54
N LEU A 174 8.52 20.18 -16.09
CA LEU A 174 7.97 20.35 -17.44
C LEU A 174 6.59 21.04 -17.45
N SER A 175 6.09 21.46 -16.29
CA SER A 175 4.81 22.18 -16.22
C SER A 175 5.01 23.67 -16.53
N LEU A 176 4.19 24.22 -17.43
CA LEU A 176 4.23 25.64 -17.85
C LEU A 176 3.72 26.62 -16.78
N LYS A 177 3.20 26.13 -15.65
CA LYS A 177 2.80 26.95 -14.50
C LYS A 177 3.88 26.83 -13.43
N ASP A 178 4.52 27.96 -13.08
CA ASP A 178 5.65 28.14 -12.14
C ASP A 178 5.37 27.71 -10.67
N GLU A 179 4.77 26.56 -10.45
CA GLU A 179 4.28 26.12 -9.15
C GLU A 179 5.17 25.00 -8.59
N CYS A 180 6.42 25.35 -8.32
CA CYS A 180 7.38 24.51 -7.61
C CYS A 180 7.52 24.98 -6.15
N PRO A 181 7.59 24.06 -5.16
CA PRO A 181 7.46 22.61 -5.25
C PRO A 181 5.99 22.12 -5.26
N LYS A 182 5.76 20.92 -5.82
CA LYS A 182 4.44 20.25 -5.83
C LYS A 182 4.03 19.76 -4.47
N SER A 183 4.96 19.15 -3.76
CA SER A 183 4.77 18.78 -2.37
C SER A 183 6.11 18.79 -1.68
N ALA A 184 6.09 19.05 -0.38
CA ALA A 184 7.27 18.96 0.46
C ALA A 184 6.89 18.29 1.77
N TRP A 185 7.80 17.52 2.36
CA TRP A 185 7.57 16.91 3.66
C TRP A 185 8.83 16.97 4.51
N LEU A 186 8.61 17.05 5.82
CA LEU A 186 9.63 16.97 6.84
C LEU A 186 9.09 16.09 7.96
N VAL A 187 9.82 15.05 8.31
CA VAL A 187 9.47 14.12 9.38
C VAL A 187 10.68 13.89 10.26
N SER A 188 10.49 14.05 11.56
CA SER A 188 11.49 13.78 12.58
C SER A 188 11.01 12.67 13.49
N LYS A 189 11.94 11.80 13.89
CA LYS A 189 11.71 10.66 14.77
C LYS A 189 12.69 10.72 15.93
N MET A 190 12.15 10.67 17.13
CA MET A 190 12.91 10.60 18.37
C MET A 190 12.40 9.40 19.19
N GLY A 191 13.17 8.30 19.16
CA GLY A 191 12.75 7.04 19.76
C GLY A 191 11.50 6.47 19.08
N ARG A 192 10.39 6.41 19.83
CA ARG A 192 9.08 5.93 19.33
C ARG A 192 8.15 7.07 18.92
N LEU A 193 8.50 8.32 19.22
CA LEU A 193 7.73 9.49 18.84
C LEU A 193 8.15 9.94 17.44
N THR A 194 7.16 10.20 16.58
CA THR A 194 7.35 10.75 15.24
C THR A 194 6.51 12.01 15.10
N ALA A 195 7.09 13.07 14.58
CA ALA A 195 6.39 14.31 14.27
C ALA A 195 6.71 14.70 12.83
N GLY A 196 5.72 15.17 12.09
CA GLY A 196 5.89 15.48 10.69
C GLY A 196 4.94 16.54 10.20
N VAL A 197 5.37 17.21 9.13
CA VAL A 197 4.61 18.23 8.43
C VAL A 197 4.73 17.94 6.93
N GLN A 198 3.63 18.07 6.21
CA GLN A 198 3.54 17.92 4.77
C GLN A 198 2.86 19.14 4.16
N TYR A 199 3.46 19.69 3.12
CA TYR A 199 2.90 20.71 2.25
C TYR A 199 2.40 20.04 0.97
N GLU A 200 1.11 20.20 0.69
CA GLU A 200 0.45 19.68 -0.50
C GLU A 200 -0.68 20.64 -0.93
N PRO A 201 -0.38 21.60 -1.82
CA PRO A 201 -1.34 22.60 -2.25
C PRO A 201 -2.41 22.05 -3.19
N GLU A 202 -3.63 22.56 -3.08
CA GLU A 202 -4.69 22.25 -4.03
C GLU A 202 -4.47 23.01 -5.36
N TYR A 203 -4.14 22.26 -6.39
CA TYR A 203 -3.96 22.78 -7.75
C TYR A 203 -5.30 23.26 -8.33
N GLY A 204 -5.38 24.54 -8.69
CA GLY A 204 -6.55 25.12 -9.36
C GLY A 204 -7.03 26.45 -8.75
N ILE A 205 -6.63 26.78 -7.52
CA ILE A 205 -7.01 28.04 -6.88
C ILE A 205 -6.01 29.13 -7.27
N LYS A 206 -6.50 30.17 -7.96
CA LYS A 206 -5.76 31.37 -8.40
C LYS A 206 -5.42 32.31 -7.24
N ASP A 207 -5.00 31.79 -6.09
CA ASP A 207 -4.61 32.64 -4.97
C ASP A 207 -3.09 32.78 -4.87
N GLY A 208 -2.61 34.03 -4.95
CA GLY A 208 -1.20 34.40 -4.96
C GLY A 208 -0.44 34.14 -3.64
N ALA A 209 -1.07 33.51 -2.64
CA ALA A 209 -0.51 33.28 -1.32
C ALA A 209 -0.57 31.79 -0.88
N LYS A 210 -0.23 30.86 -1.79
CA LYS A 210 -0.30 29.40 -1.59
C LYS A 210 0.46 28.88 -0.36
N TYR A 211 1.56 29.50 0.04
CA TYR A 211 2.31 29.08 1.24
C TYR A 211 1.69 29.58 2.55
N LYS A 212 0.97 30.72 2.50
CA LYS A 212 0.29 31.30 3.66
C LYS A 212 -1.06 30.64 3.95
N ASN A 213 -1.60 29.91 2.98
CA ASN A 213 -2.85 29.18 3.18
C ASN A 213 -2.59 27.93 4.04
N LEU A 214 -3.08 27.95 5.27
CA LEU A 214 -3.00 26.83 6.22
C LEU A 214 -3.66 25.56 5.70
N ARG A 215 -4.60 25.66 4.74
CA ARG A 215 -5.26 24.51 4.11
C ARG A 215 -4.32 23.69 3.22
N ASN A 216 -3.15 24.19 2.88
CA ASN A 216 -2.14 23.45 2.10
C ASN A 216 -1.15 22.68 2.99
N TRP A 217 -1.28 22.79 4.31
CA TRP A 217 -0.40 22.16 5.28
C TRP A 217 -1.14 21.08 6.08
N SER A 218 -0.51 19.93 6.20
CA SER A 218 -0.92 18.83 7.07
C SER A 218 0.17 18.61 8.12
N CYS A 219 -0.24 18.41 9.37
CA CYS A 219 0.68 18.09 10.45
C CYS A 219 0.23 16.82 11.16
N ALA A 220 1.19 15.99 11.57
CA ALA A 220 0.92 14.76 12.27
C ALA A 220 1.93 14.49 13.38
N ILE A 221 1.43 13.86 14.44
CA ILE A 221 2.21 13.30 15.53
C ILE A 221 1.83 11.83 15.68
N GLY A 222 2.82 10.99 15.92
CA GLY A 222 2.62 9.55 15.96
C GLY A 222 3.50 8.91 17.01
N TYR A 223 3.03 7.78 17.50
CA TYR A 223 3.76 6.95 18.45
C TYR A 223 3.76 5.52 17.94
N GLY A 224 4.93 4.93 17.77
CA GLY A 224 5.01 3.61 17.17
C GLY A 224 6.38 2.98 17.24
N VAL A 225 6.37 1.66 17.26
CA VAL A 225 7.55 0.84 16.98
C VAL A 225 7.41 0.51 15.50
N GLY A 226 7.99 1.38 14.65
CA GLY A 226 7.96 1.17 13.20
C GLY A 226 8.48 -0.21 12.83
N SER A 227 7.95 -0.80 11.75
CA SER A 227 8.35 -2.13 11.31
C SER A 227 9.77 -2.11 10.73
N SER A 228 10.68 -2.89 11.33
CA SER A 228 11.99 -3.20 10.75
C SER A 228 11.92 -4.39 9.79
N SER A 229 10.93 -5.27 9.98
CA SER A 229 10.69 -6.45 9.14
C SER A 229 9.20 -6.80 9.17
N PRO A 230 8.62 -7.29 8.06
CA PRO A 230 7.27 -7.84 8.05
C PRO A 230 7.08 -9.08 8.94
N LEU A 231 8.17 -9.68 9.43
CA LEU A 231 8.15 -10.83 10.34
C LEU A 231 8.23 -10.41 11.82
N SER A 232 8.32 -9.12 12.10
CA SER A 232 8.42 -8.57 13.45
C SER A 232 7.14 -7.81 13.80
N PRO A 233 6.61 -7.95 15.02
CA PRO A 233 5.45 -7.20 15.45
C PRO A 233 5.74 -5.71 15.41
N SER A 234 4.78 -4.93 14.96
CA SER A 234 4.90 -3.48 14.87
C SER A 234 3.56 -2.83 15.15
N PHE A 235 3.58 -1.59 15.62
CA PHE A 235 2.37 -0.80 15.72
C PHE A 235 2.70 0.65 15.45
N ASN A 236 1.73 1.35 14.87
CA ASN A 236 1.80 2.79 14.63
C ASN A 236 0.46 3.40 15.04
N PHE A 237 0.53 4.38 15.91
CA PHE A 237 -0.56 5.29 16.19
C PHE A 237 -0.21 6.65 15.59
N GLY A 238 -1.16 7.29 14.91
CA GLY A 238 -0.97 8.59 14.27
C GLY A 238 -2.19 9.47 14.49
N LEU A 239 -1.94 10.70 14.95
CA LEU A 239 -2.89 11.80 14.97
C LEU A 239 -2.46 12.83 13.93
N GLU A 240 -3.34 13.14 13.01
CA GLU A 240 -3.09 14.05 11.90
C GLU A 240 -4.17 15.14 11.84
N LEU A 241 -3.73 16.37 11.65
CA LEU A 241 -4.57 17.45 11.17
C LEU A 241 -4.28 17.63 9.68
N ASN A 242 -5.14 17.04 8.86
CA ASN A 242 -5.03 17.08 7.41
C ASN A 242 -5.58 18.40 6.87
N LYS A 243 -4.76 19.12 6.10
CA LYS A 243 -5.13 20.39 5.44
C LYS A 243 -5.81 21.40 6.37
N SER A 244 -5.43 21.41 7.66
CA SER A 244 -6.05 22.23 8.71
C SER A 244 -7.59 22.14 8.81
N SER A 245 -8.23 21.11 8.27
CA SER A 245 -9.71 21.01 8.18
C SER A 245 -10.27 19.67 8.64
N GLN A 246 -9.46 18.61 8.64
CA GLN A 246 -9.89 17.28 9.03
C GLN A 246 -8.91 16.67 10.03
N PHE A 247 -9.44 16.26 11.18
CA PHE A 247 -8.70 15.49 12.17
C PHE A 247 -8.80 14.00 11.84
N ILE A 248 -7.66 13.31 11.81
CA ILE A 248 -7.57 11.88 11.50
C ILE A 248 -6.80 11.21 12.62
N ALA A 249 -7.48 10.33 13.36
CA ALA A 249 -6.84 9.42 14.30
C ALA A 249 -6.74 8.03 13.66
N SER A 250 -5.54 7.48 13.64
CA SER A 250 -5.23 6.25 12.94
C SER A 250 -4.43 5.32 13.83
N PHE A 251 -4.70 4.03 13.73
CA PHE A 251 -3.96 2.99 14.43
C PHE A 251 -3.80 1.79 13.52
N TYR A 252 -2.59 1.26 13.48
CA TYR A 252 -2.26 0.03 12.78
C TYR A 252 -1.39 -0.83 13.68
N GLN A 253 -1.68 -2.12 13.74
CA GLN A 253 -0.91 -3.10 14.50
C GLN A 253 -0.73 -4.36 13.67
N HIS A 254 0.53 -4.76 13.51
CA HIS A 254 0.94 -6.04 12.97
C HIS A 254 1.37 -6.95 14.12
N VAL A 255 0.68 -8.07 14.29
CA VAL A 255 0.93 -9.06 15.33
C VAL A 255 1.44 -10.34 14.69
N VAL A 256 2.52 -10.87 15.25
CA VAL A 256 3.12 -12.14 14.87
C VAL A 256 2.90 -13.11 16.02
N VAL A 257 2.06 -14.14 15.80
CA VAL A 257 1.68 -15.10 16.84
C VAL A 257 2.11 -16.50 16.44
N GLN A 258 2.87 -17.18 17.31
CA GLN A 258 3.17 -18.59 17.13
C GLN A 258 2.11 -19.44 17.84
N ARG A 259 1.41 -20.27 17.08
CA ARG A 259 0.44 -21.24 17.64
C ARG A 259 0.97 -22.66 17.52
N ARG A 260 0.82 -23.45 18.57
CA ARG A 260 1.02 -24.91 18.50
C ARG A 260 -0.21 -25.52 17.85
N VAL A 261 -0.04 -26.17 16.71
CA VAL A 261 -1.14 -26.81 15.98
C VAL A 261 -0.66 -28.18 15.56
N LYS A 262 -1.42 -29.22 15.94
CA LYS A 262 -1.34 -30.51 15.24
C LYS A 262 -2.10 -30.33 13.93
N ASN A 263 -1.37 -30.09 12.84
CA ASN A 263 -1.99 -29.90 11.53
C ASN A 263 -1.93 -31.24 10.76
N PRO A 264 -3.06 -31.89 10.46
CA PRO A 264 -3.08 -33.15 9.72
C PRO A 264 -2.63 -33.02 8.24
N LEU A 265 -2.42 -31.79 7.75
CA LEU A 265 -1.98 -31.49 6.38
C LEU A 265 -0.48 -31.13 6.28
N GLU A 266 0.24 -31.10 7.39
CA GLU A 266 1.67 -30.78 7.43
C GLU A 266 2.41 -31.92 8.13
N GLU A 267 3.73 -32.02 7.93
CA GLU A 267 4.56 -33.08 8.49
C GLU A 267 4.50 -33.10 10.04
N ASP A 268 4.51 -34.29 10.64
CA ASP A 268 4.39 -34.52 12.09
C ASP A 268 5.50 -33.81 12.92
N GLU A 269 6.56 -33.35 12.25
CA GLU A 269 7.71 -32.63 12.80
C GLU A 269 7.42 -31.14 13.08
N ILE A 270 6.33 -30.60 12.53
CA ILE A 270 5.94 -29.19 12.69
C ILE A 270 5.12 -29.02 13.97
N VAL A 271 5.74 -28.42 14.99
CA VAL A 271 5.14 -28.24 16.32
C VAL A 271 4.34 -26.93 16.42
N GLY A 272 4.50 -26.01 15.48
CA GLY A 272 3.72 -24.78 15.44
C GLY A 272 3.81 -24.02 14.12
N ILE A 273 2.83 -23.14 13.90
CA ILE A 273 2.75 -22.25 12.74
C ILE A 273 2.73 -20.81 13.24
N THR A 274 3.55 -19.96 12.62
CA THR A 274 3.50 -18.52 12.82
C THR A 274 2.36 -17.93 11.99
N ASN A 275 1.44 -17.24 12.64
CA ASN A 275 0.35 -16.50 12.00
C ASN A 275 0.67 -15.00 12.01
N TYR A 276 0.24 -14.32 10.96
CA TYR A 276 0.28 -12.86 10.88
C TYR A 276 -1.14 -12.32 10.99
N ILE A 277 -1.32 -11.36 11.90
CA ILE A 277 -2.60 -10.68 12.12
C ILE A 277 -2.34 -9.19 12.01
N ASP A 278 -2.99 -8.53 11.06
CA ASP A 278 -3.02 -7.08 10.98
C ASP A 278 -4.36 -6.57 11.48
N PHE A 279 -4.33 -5.51 12.28
CA PHE A 279 -5.50 -4.79 12.73
C PHE A 279 -5.28 -3.31 12.50
N GLY A 280 -6.32 -2.60 12.07
CA GLY A 280 -6.24 -1.16 11.93
C GLY A 280 -7.59 -0.49 12.01
N PHE A 281 -7.57 0.76 12.44
CA PHE A 281 -8.74 1.63 12.39
C PHE A 281 -8.34 3.05 11.99
N GLU A 282 -9.31 3.77 11.46
CA GLU A 282 -9.18 5.17 11.10
C GLU A 282 -10.48 5.89 11.48
N LEU A 283 -10.32 6.93 12.29
CA LEU A 283 -11.37 7.85 12.69
C LEU A 283 -11.10 9.20 12.03
N LYS A 284 -12.02 9.67 11.20
CA LYS A 284 -11.93 10.98 10.55
C LYS A 284 -13.02 11.87 11.09
N THR A 285 -12.67 13.05 11.57
CA THR A 285 -13.61 14.05 12.07
C THR A 285 -13.33 15.39 11.40
N ARG A 286 -14.38 16.06 10.92
CA ARG A 286 -14.24 17.41 10.36
C ARG A 286 -14.09 18.42 11.49
N VAL A 287 -13.20 19.40 11.29
CA VAL A 287 -12.94 20.49 12.24
C VAL A 287 -13.59 21.80 11.76
N ASP A 288 -13.92 21.91 10.48
CA ASP A 288 -14.52 23.12 9.89
C ASP A 288 -16.04 23.19 10.16
N ASP A 289 -16.49 24.27 10.80
CA ASP A 289 -17.89 24.55 11.18
C ASP A 289 -18.80 24.96 10.01
N ALA A 290 -18.28 24.91 8.78
CA ALA A 290 -19.06 25.22 7.58
C ALA A 290 -20.18 24.17 7.40
N LYS A 291 -21.38 24.50 7.87
CA LYS A 291 -22.64 23.78 7.62
C LYS A 291 -22.83 23.55 6.13
N ILE A 292 -22.35 22.41 5.62
CA ILE A 292 -22.74 21.90 4.31
C ILE A 292 -23.88 20.93 4.58
N SER A 293 -25.06 21.29 4.08
CA SER A 293 -26.33 20.57 4.20
C SER A 293 -26.37 19.28 3.40
N ASN A 294 -25.47 18.34 3.68
CA ASN A 294 -25.48 16.99 3.12
C ASN A 294 -25.28 15.99 4.25
N ASP A 295 -26.08 14.92 4.29
CA ASP A 295 -26.15 13.82 5.29
C ASP A 295 -24.85 13.00 5.50
N ILE A 296 -23.67 13.59 5.29
CA ILE A 296 -22.39 12.95 5.56
C ILE A 296 -22.11 13.11 7.06
N PRO A 297 -21.99 12.02 7.83
CA PRO A 297 -21.72 12.10 9.25
C PRO A 297 -20.42 12.88 9.51
N GLU A 298 -20.48 13.80 10.48
CA GLU A 298 -19.35 14.68 10.88
C GLU A 298 -18.09 13.90 11.29
N SER A 299 -18.28 12.64 11.67
CA SER A 299 -17.24 11.70 12.02
C SER A 299 -17.47 10.35 11.34
N THR A 300 -16.42 9.77 10.75
CA THR A 300 -16.44 8.43 10.16
C THR A 300 -15.40 7.55 10.84
N LEU A 301 -15.84 6.38 11.31
CA LEU A 301 -14.97 5.35 11.86
C LEU A 301 -14.98 4.13 10.93
N GLN A 302 -13.80 3.69 10.55
CA GLN A 302 -13.60 2.44 9.82
C GLN A 302 -12.58 1.56 10.53
N VAL A 303 -12.84 0.25 10.52
CA VAL A 303 -12.02 -0.78 11.17
C VAL A 303 -11.78 -1.89 10.17
N ALA A 304 -10.56 -2.43 10.12
CA ALA A 304 -10.22 -3.57 9.31
C ALA A 304 -9.28 -4.52 10.04
N ALA A 305 -9.37 -5.80 9.67
CA ALA A 305 -8.52 -6.86 10.16
C ALA A 305 -8.13 -7.79 9.01
N SER A 306 -6.91 -8.30 9.07
CA SER A 306 -6.35 -9.28 8.16
C SER A 306 -5.75 -10.41 8.97
N TRP A 307 -6.04 -11.64 8.61
CA TRP A 307 -5.49 -12.82 9.25
C TRP A 307 -4.97 -13.79 8.21
N GLN A 308 -3.65 -13.94 8.17
CA GLN A 308 -3.00 -15.01 7.44
C GLN A 308 -2.98 -16.26 8.32
N ALA A 309 -3.96 -17.15 8.10
CA ALA A 309 -4.18 -18.33 8.93
C ALA A 309 -3.14 -19.44 8.68
N ASN A 310 -2.60 -19.53 7.47
CA ASN A 310 -1.51 -20.41 7.09
C ASN A 310 -0.80 -19.88 5.83
N LYS A 311 0.12 -20.66 5.25
CA LYS A 311 0.80 -20.29 3.99
C LYS A 311 -0.18 -20.04 2.83
N ASN A 312 -1.31 -20.75 2.78
CA ASN A 312 -2.23 -20.74 1.65
C ASN A 312 -3.45 -19.82 1.81
N LEU A 313 -3.84 -19.44 3.02
CA LEU A 313 -5.14 -18.82 3.30
C LEU A 313 -4.99 -17.46 4.00
N LEU A 314 -5.59 -16.43 3.40
CA LEU A 314 -5.70 -15.09 3.92
C LEU A 314 -7.19 -14.72 4.05
N LEU A 315 -7.60 -14.32 5.26
CA LEU A 315 -8.93 -13.79 5.53
C LEU A 315 -8.81 -12.31 5.86
N LYS A 316 -9.56 -11.46 5.15
CA LYS A 316 -9.62 -10.02 5.39
C LYS A 316 -11.05 -9.56 5.62
N GLY A 317 -11.22 -8.59 6.48
CA GLY A 317 -12.52 -7.97 6.75
C GLY A 317 -12.36 -6.49 7.03
N LYS A 318 -13.25 -5.66 6.49
CA LYS A 318 -13.38 -4.25 6.82
C LYS A 318 -14.82 -3.91 7.12
N VAL A 319 -15.01 -2.99 8.06
CA VAL A 319 -16.31 -2.47 8.48
C VAL A 319 -16.17 -0.96 8.57
N GLY A 320 -16.98 -0.25 7.80
CA GLY A 320 -17.09 1.20 7.84
C GLY A 320 -18.53 1.64 8.09
N PRO A 321 -18.80 2.96 8.07
CA PRO A 321 -20.13 3.49 8.34
C PRO A 321 -21.16 3.09 7.27
N LEU A 322 -20.73 2.97 6.01
CA LEU A 322 -21.60 2.76 4.85
C LEU A 322 -21.60 1.30 4.34
N SER A 323 -20.48 0.59 4.51
CA SER A 323 -20.33 -0.77 3.99
C SER A 323 -19.43 -1.63 4.89
N SER A 324 -19.70 -2.93 4.84
CA SER A 324 -18.88 -3.98 5.42
C SER A 324 -18.45 -4.90 4.29
N THR A 325 -17.20 -5.35 4.28
CA THR A 325 -16.69 -6.24 3.23
C THR A 325 -15.81 -7.31 3.86
N VAL A 326 -15.96 -8.55 3.40
CA VAL A 326 -15.12 -9.68 3.78
C VAL A 326 -14.50 -10.25 2.52
N SER A 327 -13.22 -10.62 2.57
CA SER A 327 -12.47 -11.24 1.49
C SER A 327 -11.77 -12.49 2.00
N LEU A 328 -11.80 -13.54 1.17
CA LEU A 328 -11.05 -14.76 1.38
C LEU A 328 -10.14 -14.98 0.16
N ALA A 329 -8.84 -15.03 0.39
CA ALA A 329 -7.86 -15.32 -0.64
C ALA A 329 -7.12 -16.63 -0.34
N PHE A 330 -6.99 -17.45 -1.39
CA PHE A 330 -6.24 -18.70 -1.40
C PHE A 330 -5.06 -18.60 -2.35
N LYS A 331 -3.88 -19.05 -1.93
CA LYS A 331 -2.67 -19.08 -2.74
C LYS A 331 -2.04 -20.47 -2.73
N SER A 332 -1.77 -20.99 -3.92
CA SER A 332 -0.96 -22.18 -4.11
C SER A 332 0.51 -21.79 -4.29
N TRP A 333 1.41 -22.50 -3.60
CA TRP A 333 2.86 -22.27 -3.66
C TRP A 333 3.58 -23.20 -4.63
N TRP A 334 2.83 -23.92 -5.47
CA TRP A 334 3.44 -24.69 -6.56
C TRP A 334 3.99 -23.75 -7.65
N LYS A 335 4.83 -24.26 -8.55
CA LYS A 335 5.29 -23.53 -9.74
C LYS A 335 4.67 -24.20 -10.97
N PRO A 336 3.72 -23.57 -11.68
CA PRO A 336 3.24 -22.20 -11.51
C PRO A 336 2.32 -22.02 -10.29
N SER A 337 2.42 -20.85 -9.63
CA SER A 337 1.59 -20.49 -8.48
C SER A 337 0.31 -19.84 -8.95
N PHE A 338 -0.83 -20.19 -8.36
CA PHE A 338 -2.10 -19.52 -8.60
C PHE A 338 -2.62 -18.90 -7.30
N THR A 339 -3.30 -17.76 -7.43
CA THR A 339 -4.00 -17.10 -6.32
C THR A 339 -5.43 -16.85 -6.74
N PHE A 340 -6.36 -17.16 -5.84
CA PHE A 340 -7.78 -16.98 -6.03
C PHE A 340 -8.33 -16.15 -4.89
N ASN A 341 -9.15 -15.15 -5.19
CA ASN A 341 -9.74 -14.23 -4.21
C ASN A 341 -11.23 -14.11 -4.46
N ILE A 342 -12.03 -14.17 -3.40
CA ILE A 342 -13.45 -13.83 -3.40
C ILE A 342 -13.69 -12.76 -2.34
N SER A 343 -14.37 -11.68 -2.73
CA SER A 343 -14.86 -10.66 -1.79
C SER A 343 -16.38 -10.55 -1.83
N GLY A 344 -16.99 -10.43 -0.65
CA GLY A 344 -18.41 -10.13 -0.48
C GLY A 344 -18.58 -8.80 0.24
N ALA A 345 -19.32 -7.88 -0.37
CA ALA A 345 -19.64 -6.58 0.21
C ALA A 345 -21.11 -6.50 0.59
N TYR A 346 -21.37 -5.96 1.77
CA TYR A 346 -22.70 -5.59 2.26
C TYR A 346 -22.75 -4.08 2.45
N SER A 347 -23.61 -3.41 1.69
CA SER A 347 -23.84 -1.96 1.81
C SER A 347 -25.13 -1.71 2.56
N ARG A 348 -25.11 -0.76 3.50
CA ARG A 348 -26.31 -0.35 4.28
C ARG A 348 -27.21 0.63 3.53
N LEU A 349 -26.71 1.24 2.46
CA LEU A 349 -27.54 1.96 1.52
C LEU A 349 -28.35 0.94 0.73
N ILE A 350 -29.64 0.88 1.03
CA ILE A 350 -30.63 0.22 0.17
C ILE A 350 -30.52 0.92 -1.18
N VAL A 351 -29.85 0.29 -2.14
CA VAL A 351 -30.07 0.62 -3.55
C VAL A 351 -31.49 0.14 -3.82
N MET A 352 -32.45 1.05 -3.68
CA MET A 352 -33.72 0.90 -4.38
C MET A 352 -33.36 1.12 -5.85
N ASP A 353 -33.19 0.00 -6.57
CA ASP A 353 -33.26 -0.01 -8.03
C ASP A 353 -34.66 0.42 -8.49
#